data_AF-A0A9E1AUL1-F1
#
_entry.id   AF-A0A9E1AUL1-F1
#
_cell.length_a   1.000
_cell.length_b   1.000
_cell.length_c   1.000
_cell.angle_alpha   90.00
_cell.angle_beta   90.00
_cell.angle_gamma   90.00
#
_symmetry.space_group_name_H-M   'P 1'
#
loop_
_entity.id
_entity.type
_entity.pdbx_description
1 polymer ?
#
loop_
_entity_poly.entity_id
_entity_poly.type
_entity_poly.pdbx_seq_one_letter_code
_entity_poly.pdbx_strand_id
1 'polypeptide(L)'
;MKKRNRKRKLTRSQKGISLIALTTTILVLAIVTSIVVYNSKNNIMIKQYKKLENDIDVLNNKVGMYYLKNGELPICMRSDRTYIEYNDNRTEEEQKYNKFKEDKHQNDNDKYFILDLNKIDGISLNYGADFYNIDQTYTNLGYCPDLYVINQQSHRIYYVKGIDMGIERAADGSLSNGKVYYTVGENVEIPLYKSIKYIKDLTDLKEVRKNVNEGSQTYKDWILIQTQNIKMNGEEWNEPIGTDAHPFEGEYNGAGYAIENFKINSTVSGGIFGVNKGTIQNLGIESGKIVANGISGAIVSKNAGGSIINCYNKADAVYNITNIESGASAGICGQSTGGIISQCYNSGTITANFSKRFSAVCGIVGIASNTRIEECYNIGNISGIAQYSLSKNKWSDGNNRACGIADEIDTQSKIINCYNMGNITLTTKIAEDVCPVAAGILGQNQGGNVENCYNVGNITVNETRTDIKTTRRAAICGCNYLNGNESNYINCYYVSETTVNSLTAVGSNGYDGKNGYAPIVGNAKKPSELRNLASVLGDAYKEDKNSSLNSGYPILTWQQ
;
A
#
# COMPACT_ATOMS: atom_id res chain seq x y z
N MET A 1 -35.58 -40.33 -88.19
CA MET A 1 -35.69 -40.94 -86.85
C MET A 1 -35.26 -39.91 -85.80
N LYS A 2 -36.12 -39.60 -84.82
CA LYS A 2 -35.96 -38.56 -83.77
C LYS A 2 -34.74 -38.82 -82.87
N LYS A 3 -33.97 -37.78 -82.50
CA LYS A 3 -33.37 -37.65 -81.15
C LYS A 3 -33.35 -36.16 -80.72
N ARG A 4 -34.23 -35.81 -79.78
CA ARG A 4 -34.27 -34.55 -79.04
C ARG A 4 -33.17 -34.58 -77.96
N ASN A 5 -32.22 -33.64 -77.97
CA ASN A 5 -31.36 -33.35 -76.83
C ASN A 5 -31.83 -32.05 -76.15
N ARG A 6 -32.51 -32.18 -75.00
CA ARG A 6 -32.84 -31.07 -74.10
C ARG A 6 -31.64 -30.81 -73.18
N LYS A 7 -30.91 -29.70 -73.39
CA LYS A 7 -29.98 -29.16 -72.39
C LYS A 7 -30.79 -28.45 -71.28
N ARG A 8 -30.73 -28.96 -70.05
CA ARG A 8 -31.18 -28.27 -68.83
C ARG A 8 -30.24 -27.09 -68.54
N LYS A 9 -30.74 -25.85 -68.57
CA LYS A 9 -30.08 -24.69 -67.93
C LYS A 9 -30.53 -24.64 -66.47
N LEU A 10 -29.61 -24.83 -65.54
CA LEU A 10 -29.76 -24.52 -64.12
C LEU A 10 -29.57 -23.00 -63.94
N THR A 11 -30.64 -22.26 -63.69
CA THR A 11 -30.57 -20.88 -63.19
C THR A 11 -30.53 -20.92 -61.66
N ARG A 12 -29.40 -20.54 -61.07
CA ARG A 12 -29.29 -20.26 -59.63
C ARG A 12 -30.13 -19.02 -59.30
N SER A 13 -31.13 -19.17 -58.45
CA SER A 13 -31.88 -18.06 -57.86
C SER A 13 -30.97 -17.30 -56.89
N GLN A 14 -30.54 -16.10 -57.25
CA GLN A 14 -30.01 -15.13 -56.28
C GLN A 14 -31.21 -14.47 -55.61
N LYS A 15 -31.50 -14.85 -54.35
CA LYS A 15 -32.44 -14.10 -53.52
C LYS A 15 -31.78 -12.76 -53.17
N GLY A 16 -32.21 -11.69 -53.83
CA GLY A 16 -31.87 -10.33 -53.43
C GLY A 16 -32.38 -10.04 -52.02
N ILE A 17 -31.62 -9.23 -51.27
CA ILE A 17 -32.00 -8.75 -49.94
C ILE A 17 -33.25 -7.88 -50.10
N SER A 18 -34.31 -8.12 -49.32
CA SER A 18 -35.51 -7.30 -49.40
C SER A 18 -35.22 -5.88 -48.93
N LEU A 19 -35.88 -4.88 -49.52
CA LEU A 19 -35.72 -3.48 -49.12
C LEU A 19 -36.00 -3.28 -47.62
N ILE A 20 -36.93 -4.06 -47.05
CA ILE A 20 -37.26 -4.09 -45.62
C ILE A 20 -36.08 -4.62 -44.79
N ALA A 21 -35.40 -5.68 -45.25
CA ALA A 21 -34.22 -6.22 -44.58
C ALA A 21 -33.03 -5.24 -44.64
N LEU A 22 -32.88 -4.50 -45.75
CA LEU A 22 -31.84 -3.49 -45.89
C LEU A 22 -32.10 -2.30 -44.94
N THR A 23 -33.31 -1.78 -44.91
CA THR A 23 -33.66 -0.63 -44.06
C THR A 23 -33.59 -0.98 -42.58
N THR A 24 -34.06 -2.17 -42.17
CA THR A 24 -33.93 -2.64 -40.78
C THR A 24 -32.47 -2.85 -40.39
N THR A 25 -31.63 -3.40 -41.27
CA THR A 25 -30.20 -3.57 -41.00
C THR A 25 -29.48 -2.24 -40.84
N ILE A 26 -29.78 -1.25 -41.70
CA ILE A 26 -29.23 0.12 -41.58
C ILE A 26 -29.68 0.78 -40.27
N LEU A 27 -30.95 0.64 -39.89
CA LEU A 27 -31.47 1.21 -38.65
C LEU A 27 -30.80 0.60 -37.42
N VAL A 28 -30.64 -0.73 -37.40
CA VAL A 28 -29.93 -1.44 -36.31
C VAL A 28 -28.47 -1.01 -36.24
N LEU A 29 -27.78 -0.92 -37.38
CA LEU A 29 -26.38 -0.44 -37.42
C LEU A 29 -26.27 1.00 -36.90
N ALA A 30 -27.21 1.89 -37.24
CA ALA A 30 -27.22 3.27 -36.75
C ALA A 30 -27.41 3.33 -35.22
N ILE A 31 -28.31 2.50 -34.66
CA ILE A 31 -28.53 2.39 -33.21
C ILE A 31 -27.28 1.85 -32.51
N VAL A 32 -26.71 0.74 -32.99
CA VAL A 32 -25.50 0.13 -32.41
C VAL A 32 -24.31 1.09 -32.47
N THR A 33 -24.11 1.78 -33.60
CA THR A 33 -23.04 2.78 -33.76
C THR A 33 -23.23 3.94 -32.78
N SER A 34 -24.47 4.41 -32.60
CA SER A 34 -24.79 5.48 -31.65
C SER A 34 -24.50 5.06 -30.20
N ILE A 35 -24.83 3.83 -29.81
CA ILE A 35 -24.54 3.27 -28.46
C ILE A 35 -23.03 3.13 -28.24
N VAL A 36 -22.30 2.61 -29.23
CA VAL A 36 -20.83 2.46 -29.15
C VAL A 36 -20.13 3.82 -29.02
N VAL A 37 -20.55 4.82 -29.81
CA VAL A 37 -20.03 6.18 -29.73
C VAL A 37 -20.35 6.82 -28.38
N TYR A 38 -21.57 6.61 -27.86
CA TYR A 38 -21.98 7.12 -26.55
C TYR A 38 -21.15 6.51 -25.40
N ASN A 39 -21.00 5.18 -25.38
CA ASN A 39 -20.19 4.49 -24.37
C ASN A 39 -18.70 4.85 -24.45
N SER A 40 -18.19 5.06 -25.68
CA SER A 40 -16.81 5.51 -25.89
C SER A 40 -16.58 6.93 -25.36
N LYS A 41 -17.52 7.86 -25.57
CA LYS A 41 -17.45 9.21 -25.01
C LYS A 41 -17.45 9.20 -23.49
N ASN A 42 -18.36 8.45 -22.85
CA ASN A 42 -18.41 8.35 -21.37
C ASN A 42 -17.09 7.86 -20.76
N ASN A 43 -16.43 6.88 -21.39
CA ASN A 43 -15.13 6.39 -20.94
C ASN A 43 -14.00 7.44 -21.07
N ILE A 44 -14.06 8.31 -22.08
CA ILE A 44 -13.09 9.41 -22.26
C ILE A 44 -13.29 10.48 -21.18
N MET A 45 -14.54 10.87 -20.89
CA MET A 45 -14.84 11.88 -19.87
C MET A 45 -14.39 11.42 -18.48
N ILE A 46 -14.70 10.18 -18.11
CA ILE A 46 -14.27 9.57 -16.84
C ILE A 46 -12.74 9.54 -16.76
N LYS A 47 -12.05 9.23 -17.86
CA LYS A 47 -10.58 9.25 -17.91
C LYS A 47 -10.02 10.66 -17.71
N GLN A 48 -10.66 11.68 -18.26
CA GLN A 48 -10.25 13.09 -18.09
C GLN A 48 -10.46 13.57 -16.65
N TYR A 49 -11.58 13.19 -16.02
CA TYR A 49 -11.83 13.47 -14.61
C TYR A 49 -10.80 12.79 -13.69
N LYS A 50 -10.51 11.49 -13.90
CA LYS A 50 -9.48 10.77 -13.12
C LYS A 50 -8.07 11.36 -13.26
N LYS A 51 -7.76 11.93 -14.43
CA LYS A 51 -6.51 12.67 -14.63
C LYS A 51 -6.47 13.95 -13.81
N LEU A 52 -7.61 14.66 -13.70
CA LEU A 52 -7.72 15.86 -12.88
C LEU A 52 -7.60 15.49 -11.40
N GLU A 53 -8.25 14.40 -10.99
CA GLU A 53 -8.16 13.85 -9.63
C GLU A 53 -6.72 13.59 -9.21
N ASN A 54 -5.96 12.87 -10.03
CA ASN A 54 -4.53 12.64 -9.80
C ASN A 54 -3.73 13.94 -9.69
N ASP A 55 -3.99 14.92 -10.56
CA ASP A 55 -3.27 16.20 -10.51
C ASP A 55 -3.57 16.98 -9.22
N ILE A 56 -4.84 17.04 -8.80
CA ILE A 56 -5.26 17.72 -7.58
C ILE A 56 -4.68 17.03 -6.34
N ASP A 57 -4.62 15.69 -6.30
CA ASP A 57 -3.99 14.95 -5.20
C ASP A 57 -2.48 15.24 -5.09
N VAL A 58 -1.77 15.19 -6.23
CA VAL A 58 -0.34 15.53 -6.30
C VAL A 58 -0.11 16.97 -5.85
N LEU A 59 -0.91 17.91 -6.36
CA LEU A 59 -0.79 19.32 -6.01
C LEU A 59 -1.11 19.58 -4.55
N ASN A 60 -2.17 19.01 -3.97
CA ASN A 60 -2.51 19.17 -2.56
C ASN A 60 -1.37 18.72 -1.64
N ASN A 61 -0.79 17.54 -1.92
CA ASN A 61 0.35 17.03 -1.17
C ASN A 61 1.55 17.97 -1.30
N LYS A 62 1.94 18.32 -2.54
CA LYS A 62 3.16 19.07 -2.81
C LYS A 62 3.08 20.54 -2.40
N VAL A 63 1.93 21.18 -2.57
CA VAL A 63 1.67 22.54 -2.07
C VAL A 63 1.70 22.56 -0.55
N GLY A 64 1.11 21.55 0.11
CA GLY A 64 1.20 21.38 1.55
C GLY A 64 2.65 21.28 2.03
N MET A 65 3.46 20.44 1.36
CA MET A 65 4.89 20.29 1.67
C MET A 65 5.69 21.59 1.44
N TYR A 66 5.42 22.32 0.35
CA TYR A 66 6.07 23.62 0.09
C TYR A 66 5.75 24.64 1.19
N TYR A 67 4.47 24.73 1.58
CA TYR A 67 4.02 25.64 2.62
C TYR A 67 4.69 25.33 3.96
N LEU A 68 4.80 24.04 4.32
CA LEU A 68 5.50 23.61 5.54
C LEU A 68 7.00 23.99 5.52
N LYS A 69 7.64 23.93 4.36
CA LYS A 69 9.07 24.24 4.20
C LYS A 69 9.35 25.74 4.24
N ASN A 70 8.49 26.55 3.62
CA ASN A 70 8.80 27.96 3.34
C ASN A 70 7.93 28.96 4.13
N GLY A 71 6.86 28.51 4.78
CA GLY A 71 5.92 29.38 5.51
C GLY A 71 5.01 30.23 4.63
N GLU A 72 5.01 29.99 3.31
CA GLU A 72 4.21 30.71 2.32
C GLU A 72 3.71 29.75 1.23
N LEU A 73 2.62 30.11 0.54
CA LEU A 73 2.09 29.32 -0.57
C LEU A 73 2.98 29.45 -1.82
N PRO A 74 3.11 28.39 -2.64
CA PRO A 74 3.82 28.45 -3.91
C PRO A 74 2.97 29.15 -4.98
N ILE A 75 2.81 30.46 -4.86
CA ILE A 75 2.00 31.28 -5.76
C ILE A 75 2.86 32.27 -6.55
N CYS A 76 2.35 32.68 -7.72
CA CYS A 76 2.97 33.68 -8.58
C CYS A 76 3.01 35.06 -7.90
N MET A 77 4.12 35.77 -8.07
CA MET A 77 4.34 37.09 -7.49
C MET A 77 4.96 38.05 -8.50
N ARG A 78 4.67 39.35 -8.35
CA ARG A 78 5.38 40.42 -9.06
C ARG A 78 6.76 40.67 -8.46
N SER A 79 7.61 41.41 -9.19
CA SER A 79 8.94 41.83 -8.73
C SER A 79 8.91 42.64 -7.42
N ASP A 80 7.80 43.30 -7.11
CA ASP A 80 7.58 44.07 -5.87
C ASP A 80 7.01 43.22 -4.71
N ARG A 81 6.93 41.89 -4.89
CA ARG A 81 6.38 40.91 -3.92
C ARG A 81 4.87 41.02 -3.67
N THR A 82 4.13 41.65 -4.57
CA THR A 82 2.66 41.58 -4.54
C THR A 82 2.17 40.28 -5.17
N TYR A 83 1.13 39.68 -4.57
CA TYR A 83 0.52 38.44 -5.05
C TYR A 83 -0.27 38.68 -6.35
N ILE A 84 -0.22 37.70 -7.26
CA ILE A 84 -1.02 37.72 -8.49
C ILE A 84 -2.35 37.03 -8.23
N GLU A 85 -3.41 37.83 -8.10
CA GLU A 85 -4.78 37.35 -8.07
C GLU A 85 -5.25 36.94 -9.47
N TYR A 86 -5.84 35.76 -9.58
CA TYR A 86 -6.47 35.29 -10.81
C TYR A 86 -7.78 36.05 -11.03
N ASN A 87 -7.81 36.87 -12.07
CA ASN A 87 -9.04 37.43 -12.56
C ASN A 87 -9.03 37.52 -14.09
N ASP A 88 -10.04 36.91 -14.71
CA ASP A 88 -10.32 37.13 -16.12
C ASP A 88 -11.01 38.49 -16.27
N ASN A 89 -10.23 39.53 -16.58
CA ASN A 89 -10.69 40.93 -16.66
C ASN A 89 -11.33 41.30 -18.01
N ARG A 90 -11.67 40.30 -18.85
CA ARG A 90 -12.37 40.54 -20.13
C ARG A 90 -13.83 40.94 -19.90
N THR A 91 -14.52 41.34 -20.97
CA THR A 91 -15.93 41.77 -20.91
C THR A 91 -16.81 40.68 -20.29
N GLU A 92 -17.93 41.02 -19.64
CA GLU A 92 -18.80 40.05 -18.95
C GLU A 92 -19.26 38.89 -19.85
N GLU A 93 -19.41 39.14 -21.16
CA GLU A 93 -19.76 38.11 -22.17
C GLU A 93 -18.57 37.16 -22.50
N GLU A 94 -17.33 37.52 -22.16
CA GLU A 94 -16.09 36.81 -22.49
C GLU A 94 -15.41 36.14 -21.29
N GLN A 95 -15.88 36.35 -20.05
CA GLN A 95 -15.32 35.78 -18.80
C GLN A 95 -15.61 34.28 -18.62
N LYS A 96 -15.49 33.49 -19.70
CA LYS A 96 -15.86 32.07 -19.74
C LYS A 96 -15.17 31.23 -18.65
N TYR A 97 -13.97 31.62 -18.21
CA TYR A 97 -13.12 30.84 -17.30
C TYR A 97 -13.14 31.34 -15.85
N ASN A 98 -13.95 32.34 -15.51
CA ASN A 98 -14.23 32.68 -14.10
C ASN A 98 -15.30 31.76 -13.48
N LYS A 99 -15.89 30.85 -14.25
CA LYS A 99 -17.04 30.03 -13.85
C LYS A 99 -16.78 29.14 -12.62
N PHE A 100 -15.54 28.71 -12.39
CA PHE A 100 -15.19 27.99 -11.16
C PHE A 100 -15.44 28.81 -9.87
N LYS A 101 -15.48 30.15 -9.95
CA LYS A 101 -15.81 31.03 -8.82
C LYS A 101 -17.30 30.94 -8.45
N GLU A 102 -18.17 30.53 -9.38
CA GLU A 102 -19.59 30.26 -9.13
C GLU A 102 -19.77 28.93 -8.39
N ASP A 103 -18.93 27.93 -8.72
CA ASP A 103 -18.85 26.61 -8.07
C ASP A 103 -17.80 26.59 -6.93
N LYS A 104 -17.64 27.72 -6.23
CA LYS A 104 -16.68 27.82 -5.12
C LYS A 104 -17.17 27.14 -3.86
N HIS A 105 -16.25 26.65 -3.03
CA HIS A 105 -16.63 26.03 -1.75
C HIS A 105 -17.20 27.07 -0.79
N GLN A 106 -18.04 26.64 0.15
CA GLN A 106 -18.59 27.52 1.20
C GLN A 106 -17.51 28.17 2.10
N ASN A 107 -16.30 27.59 2.15
CA ASN A 107 -15.16 28.10 2.91
C ASN A 107 -14.23 28.98 2.07
N ASP A 108 -14.54 29.18 0.79
CA ASP A 108 -13.74 29.98 -0.12
C ASP A 108 -14.17 31.43 -0.09
N ASN A 109 -13.20 32.33 -0.01
CA ASN A 109 -13.43 33.73 -0.32
C ASN A 109 -13.33 33.99 -1.84
N ASP A 110 -13.46 35.25 -2.26
CA ASP A 110 -13.44 35.62 -3.68
C ASP A 110 -12.02 35.75 -4.26
N LYS A 111 -10.98 35.49 -3.46
CA LYS A 111 -9.58 35.67 -3.86
C LYS A 111 -8.92 34.35 -4.19
N TYR A 112 -8.41 34.26 -5.41
CA TYR A 112 -7.72 33.09 -5.93
C TYR A 112 -6.37 33.49 -6.46
N PHE A 113 -5.31 32.75 -6.13
CA PHE A 113 -3.96 33.00 -6.61
C PHE A 113 -3.52 31.92 -7.57
N ILE A 114 -2.69 32.26 -8.54
CA ILE A 114 -2.15 31.29 -9.49
C ILE A 114 -1.03 30.49 -8.80
N LEU A 115 -1.08 29.16 -8.89
CA LEU A 115 0.01 28.32 -8.42
C LEU A 115 1.24 28.50 -9.30
N ASP A 116 2.38 28.73 -8.66
CA ASP A 116 3.68 28.77 -9.31
C ASP A 116 4.27 27.35 -9.34
N LEU A 117 4.08 26.67 -10.47
CA LEU A 117 4.50 25.28 -10.62
C LEU A 117 6.03 25.11 -10.59
N ASN A 118 6.80 26.18 -10.84
CA ASN A 118 8.27 26.11 -10.75
C ASN A 118 8.77 26.03 -9.31
N LYS A 119 7.95 26.44 -8.34
CA LYS A 119 8.27 26.34 -6.90
C LYS A 119 7.99 24.94 -6.33
N ILE A 120 7.38 24.05 -7.10
CA ILE A 120 6.88 22.76 -6.62
C ILE A 120 7.69 21.63 -7.25
N ASP A 121 8.62 21.06 -6.49
CA ASP A 121 9.57 20.07 -6.99
C ASP A 121 8.95 18.69 -7.28
N GLY A 122 9.32 18.11 -8.43
CA GLY A 122 9.03 16.71 -8.77
C GLY A 122 7.55 16.42 -9.02
N ILE A 123 6.87 17.32 -9.73
CA ILE A 123 5.48 17.14 -10.17
C ILE A 123 5.41 16.72 -11.64
N SER A 124 4.44 15.88 -11.95
CA SER A 124 4.05 15.53 -13.32
C SER A 124 2.54 15.58 -13.39
N LEU A 125 2.01 16.62 -14.05
CA LEU A 125 0.57 16.88 -14.12
C LEU A 125 0.03 16.53 -15.52
N ASN A 126 -1.25 16.20 -15.58
CA ASN A 126 -2.00 15.95 -16.81
C ASN A 126 -2.53 17.25 -17.45
N TYR A 127 -2.79 18.28 -16.63
CA TYR A 127 -3.21 19.62 -17.04
C TYR A 127 -2.30 20.70 -16.44
N GLY A 128 -2.60 21.98 -16.69
CA GLY A 128 -1.86 23.12 -16.16
C GLY A 128 -0.75 23.65 -17.07
N ALA A 129 -0.72 23.29 -18.36
CA ALA A 129 0.39 23.60 -19.25
C ALA A 129 0.49 25.08 -19.61
N ASP A 130 -0.63 25.83 -19.57
CA ASP A 130 -0.63 27.26 -19.87
C ASP A 130 0.15 28.09 -18.84
N PHE A 131 0.48 27.52 -17.67
CA PHE A 131 1.33 28.18 -16.67
C PHE A 131 2.65 28.66 -17.28
N TYR A 132 3.25 27.85 -18.17
CA TYR A 132 4.52 28.18 -18.82
C TYR A 132 4.38 29.22 -19.95
N ASN A 133 3.15 29.61 -20.29
CA ASN A 133 2.83 30.59 -21.33
C ASN A 133 2.34 31.94 -20.76
N ILE A 134 2.28 32.08 -19.43
CA ILE A 134 1.90 33.34 -18.78
C ILE A 134 2.99 34.39 -19.06
N ASP A 135 2.58 35.58 -19.51
CA ASP A 135 3.51 36.69 -19.72
C ASP A 135 4.03 37.24 -18.37
N GLN A 136 5.23 37.81 -18.35
CA GLN A 136 5.86 38.32 -17.12
C GLN A 136 5.06 39.44 -16.43
N THR A 137 4.15 40.09 -17.15
CA THR A 137 3.30 41.18 -16.67
C THR A 137 1.90 40.71 -16.23
N TYR A 138 1.61 39.41 -16.38
CA TYR A 138 0.34 38.76 -16.09
C TYR A 138 -0.86 39.40 -16.81
N THR A 139 -0.66 39.93 -18.03
CA THR A 139 -1.73 40.58 -18.80
C THR A 139 -2.57 39.60 -19.61
N ASN A 140 -2.01 38.43 -19.91
CA ASN A 140 -2.63 37.40 -20.72
C ASN A 140 -3.40 36.32 -19.93
N LEU A 141 -3.65 36.51 -18.63
CA LEU A 141 -4.26 35.49 -17.77
C LEU A 141 -5.61 34.96 -18.29
N GLY A 142 -6.47 35.83 -18.84
CA GLY A 142 -7.73 35.40 -19.45
C GLY A 142 -7.55 34.47 -20.66
N TYR A 143 -6.41 34.50 -21.34
CA TYR A 143 -6.09 33.62 -22.48
C TYR A 143 -5.43 32.30 -22.08
N CYS A 144 -5.17 32.09 -20.78
CA CYS A 144 -4.49 30.93 -20.23
C CYS A 144 -5.46 30.14 -19.33
N PRO A 145 -6.45 29.39 -19.86
CA PRO A 145 -7.40 28.68 -19.03
C PRO A 145 -6.85 27.37 -18.44
N ASP A 146 -5.81 26.77 -19.02
CA ASP A 146 -5.20 25.54 -18.52
C ASP A 146 -4.25 25.84 -17.35
N LEU A 147 -4.82 26.30 -16.23
CA LEU A 147 -4.13 26.75 -15.03
C LEU A 147 -4.72 26.15 -13.75
N TYR A 148 -3.89 26.05 -12.73
CA TYR A 148 -4.32 25.81 -11.37
C TYR A 148 -4.25 27.08 -10.53
N VAL A 149 -5.34 27.33 -9.80
CA VAL A 149 -5.44 28.43 -8.84
C VAL A 149 -5.77 27.89 -7.46
N ILE A 150 -5.35 28.60 -6.42
CA ILE A 150 -5.57 28.25 -5.03
C ILE A 150 -6.36 29.35 -4.33
N ASN A 151 -7.41 29.00 -3.59
CA ASN A 151 -8.18 29.96 -2.83
C ASN A 151 -7.36 30.50 -1.64
N GLN A 152 -7.43 31.81 -1.39
CA GLN A 152 -6.66 32.48 -0.36
C GLN A 152 -7.06 32.10 1.07
N GLN A 153 -8.33 31.73 1.29
CA GLN A 153 -8.84 31.37 2.62
C GLN A 153 -8.76 29.87 2.87
N SER A 154 -9.27 29.06 1.95
CA SER A 154 -9.41 27.61 2.16
C SER A 154 -8.20 26.81 1.71
N HIS A 155 -7.31 27.42 0.91
CA HIS A 155 -6.23 26.74 0.18
C HIS A 155 -6.72 25.64 -0.78
N ARG A 156 -8.01 25.65 -1.17
CA ARG A 156 -8.57 24.71 -2.16
C ARG A 156 -8.03 25.03 -3.55
N ILE A 157 -7.59 24.00 -4.26
CA ILE A 157 -7.02 24.11 -5.60
C ILE A 157 -8.10 23.84 -6.64
N TYR A 158 -8.15 24.71 -7.64
CA TYR A 158 -9.08 24.69 -8.76
C TYR A 158 -8.32 24.65 -10.08
N TYR A 159 -8.78 23.80 -10.98
CA TYR A 159 -8.44 23.79 -12.38
C TYR A 159 -9.37 24.70 -13.16
N VAL A 160 -8.84 25.84 -13.61
CA VAL A 160 -9.60 26.96 -14.18
C VAL A 160 -10.45 26.58 -15.39
N LYS A 161 -9.91 25.75 -16.29
CA LYS A 161 -10.61 25.30 -17.50
C LYS A 161 -11.81 24.40 -17.19
N GLY A 162 -11.73 23.66 -16.08
CA GLY A 162 -12.65 22.59 -15.72
C GLY A 162 -12.66 21.40 -16.68
N ILE A 163 -13.36 20.34 -16.28
CA ILE A 163 -13.66 19.14 -17.07
C ILE A 163 -15.16 19.09 -17.29
N ASP A 164 -15.59 19.47 -18.49
CA ASP A 164 -16.98 19.31 -18.95
C ASP A 164 -17.28 17.81 -19.05
N MET A 165 -18.39 17.32 -18.48
CA MET A 165 -18.76 15.90 -18.52
C MET A 165 -19.76 15.54 -19.64
N GLY A 166 -20.11 16.47 -20.54
CA GLY A 166 -20.90 16.19 -21.73
C GLY A 166 -22.38 16.53 -21.57
N ILE A 167 -23.30 15.71 -22.10
CA ILE A 167 -24.76 15.92 -22.03
C ILE A 167 -25.36 14.89 -21.07
N GLU A 168 -26.18 15.34 -20.13
CA GLU A 168 -26.90 14.46 -19.20
C GLU A 168 -28.38 14.32 -19.62
N ARG A 169 -28.97 13.16 -19.34
CA ARG A 169 -30.43 12.95 -19.46
C ARG A 169 -31.06 13.16 -18.10
N ALA A 170 -31.90 14.17 -17.99
CA ALA A 170 -32.73 14.37 -16.80
C ALA A 170 -33.77 13.24 -16.67
N ALA A 171 -34.33 13.08 -15.46
CA ALA A 171 -35.33 12.04 -15.16
C ALA A 171 -36.61 12.14 -16.01
N ASP A 172 -36.87 13.32 -16.60
CA ASP A 172 -37.99 13.60 -17.50
C ASP A 172 -37.69 13.33 -19.00
N GLY A 173 -36.47 12.89 -19.32
CA GLY A 173 -36.02 12.59 -20.67
C GLY A 173 -35.50 13.78 -21.46
N SER A 174 -35.44 14.99 -20.87
CA SER A 174 -34.81 16.16 -21.48
C SER A 174 -33.27 16.03 -21.50
N LEU A 175 -32.65 16.66 -22.50
CA LEU A 175 -31.20 16.74 -22.63
C LEU A 175 -30.73 18.04 -21.97
N SER A 176 -29.89 17.96 -20.95
CA SER A 176 -29.25 19.11 -20.32
C SER A 176 -27.74 19.10 -20.60
N ASN A 177 -27.12 20.27 -20.65
CA ASN A 177 -25.67 20.35 -20.57
C ASN A 177 -25.23 19.71 -19.24
N GLY A 178 -24.25 18.82 -19.30
CA GLY A 178 -23.71 18.08 -18.18
C GLY A 178 -22.83 18.95 -17.30
N LYS A 179 -22.48 18.42 -16.13
CA LYS A 179 -21.74 19.18 -15.12
C LYS A 179 -20.28 19.43 -15.56
N VAL A 180 -19.75 20.61 -15.26
CA VAL A 180 -18.33 20.95 -15.41
C VAL A 180 -17.67 20.86 -14.03
N TYR A 181 -16.54 20.14 -13.95
CA TYR A 181 -15.77 19.98 -12.71
C TYR A 181 -14.50 20.81 -12.75
N TYR A 182 -14.43 21.85 -11.92
CA TYR A 182 -13.24 22.69 -11.76
C TYR A 182 -12.31 22.22 -10.64
N THR A 183 -12.76 21.27 -9.84
CA THR A 183 -11.97 20.61 -8.81
C THR A 183 -12.56 19.21 -8.59
N VAL A 184 -11.96 18.41 -7.73
CA VAL A 184 -12.47 17.06 -7.44
C VAL A 184 -13.67 17.17 -6.53
N GLY A 185 -14.83 16.66 -6.96
CA GLY A 185 -16.03 16.63 -6.12
C GLY A 185 -16.90 17.88 -6.22
N GLU A 186 -18.11 17.65 -6.72
CA GLU A 186 -19.39 18.19 -6.24
C GLU A 186 -20.54 17.47 -7.00
N ASN A 187 -21.58 17.04 -6.28
CA ASN A 187 -22.85 16.41 -6.76
C ASN A 187 -22.86 14.95 -7.26
N VAL A 188 -21.96 14.11 -6.76
CA VAL A 188 -22.27 12.69 -6.54
C VAL A 188 -22.05 12.49 -5.04
N GLU A 189 -22.84 11.65 -4.36
CA GLU A 189 -22.45 11.12 -3.05
C GLU A 189 -21.08 10.43 -3.22
N ILE A 190 -20.02 11.20 -3.07
CA ILE A 190 -18.61 10.83 -3.11
C ILE A 190 -18.01 11.51 -1.87
N PRO A 191 -17.31 10.77 -1.01
CA PRO A 191 -16.96 11.16 0.34
C PRO A 191 -16.09 12.42 0.39
N LEU A 192 -16.25 13.13 1.49
CA LEU A 192 -15.76 14.48 1.75
C LEU A 192 -14.28 14.71 1.40
N TYR A 193 -13.97 15.94 1.01
CA TYR A 193 -12.64 16.52 1.17
C TYR A 193 -12.12 16.17 2.54
N LYS A 194 -10.99 15.46 2.57
CA LYS A 194 -10.41 15.10 3.84
C LYS A 194 -9.96 16.37 4.57
N SER A 195 -10.47 16.61 5.76
CA SER A 195 -10.05 17.71 6.62
C SER A 195 -8.60 17.51 7.05
N ILE A 196 -7.80 18.58 7.09
CA ILE A 196 -6.37 18.49 7.46
C ILE A 196 -6.18 18.79 8.94
N LYS A 197 -5.48 17.91 9.67
CA LYS A 197 -4.96 18.18 11.02
C LYS A 197 -3.45 18.08 11.01
N TYR A 198 -2.77 19.12 11.49
CA TYR A 198 -1.32 19.09 11.67
C TYR A 198 -0.97 18.48 13.03
N ILE A 199 -0.05 17.52 13.03
CA ILE A 199 0.50 16.88 14.22
C ILE A 199 1.88 17.47 14.47
N LYS A 200 1.93 18.48 15.33
CA LYS A 200 3.16 19.22 15.61
C LYS A 200 3.97 18.56 16.71
N ASP A 201 3.31 17.92 17.67
CA ASP A 201 3.99 17.31 18.81
C ASP A 201 3.21 16.14 19.40
N LEU A 202 3.72 15.61 20.52
CA LEU A 202 3.12 14.50 21.24
C LEU A 202 1.71 14.82 21.77
N THR A 203 1.39 16.08 22.07
CA THR A 203 0.07 16.50 22.56
C THR A 203 -0.97 16.32 21.46
N ASP A 204 -0.68 16.79 20.24
CA ASP A 204 -1.57 16.62 19.09
C ASP A 204 -1.80 15.12 18.80
N LEU A 205 -0.75 14.30 18.88
CA LEU A 205 -0.86 12.85 18.66
C LEU A 205 -1.73 12.16 19.72
N LYS A 206 -1.59 12.55 21.00
CA LYS A 206 -2.44 12.06 22.09
C LYS A 206 -3.89 12.50 21.96
N GLU A 207 -4.13 13.69 21.42
CA GLU A 207 -5.49 14.16 21.14
C GLU A 207 -6.16 13.28 20.08
N VAL A 208 -5.45 12.93 19.00
CA VAL A 208 -5.94 11.98 17.98
C VAL A 208 -6.25 10.64 18.63
N ARG A 209 -5.32 10.10 19.44
CA ARG A 209 -5.55 8.85 20.18
C ARG A 209 -6.85 8.91 20.99
N LYS A 210 -7.01 9.98 21.79
CA LYS A 210 -8.17 10.17 22.64
C LYS A 210 -9.46 10.19 21.82
N ASN A 211 -9.51 11.01 20.78
CA ASN A 211 -10.71 11.18 19.96
C ASN A 211 -11.13 9.89 19.25
N VAL A 212 -10.16 9.13 18.73
CA VAL A 212 -10.43 7.82 18.12
C VAL A 212 -10.91 6.83 19.18
N ASN A 213 -10.19 6.70 20.29
CA ASN A 213 -10.48 5.67 21.28
C ASN A 213 -11.81 5.90 22.01
N GLU A 214 -12.19 7.16 22.23
CA GLU A 214 -13.49 7.57 22.79
C GLU A 214 -14.64 7.50 21.76
N GLY A 215 -14.34 7.26 20.48
CA GLY A 215 -15.34 7.19 19.40
C GLY A 215 -15.90 8.55 18.97
N SER A 216 -15.30 9.66 19.40
CA SER A 216 -15.75 11.01 19.04
C SER A 216 -15.32 11.42 17.63
N GLN A 217 -14.26 10.81 17.08
CA GLN A 217 -13.81 11.03 15.71
C GLN A 217 -13.02 9.82 15.18
N THR A 218 -13.46 9.22 14.07
CA THR A 218 -12.72 8.12 13.40
C THR A 218 -11.65 8.63 12.44
N TYR A 219 -11.73 9.91 12.06
CA TYR A 219 -10.89 10.59 11.08
C TYR A 219 -11.04 10.07 9.64
N LYS A 220 -12.09 9.30 9.31
CA LYS A 220 -12.31 8.74 7.97
C LYS A 220 -12.10 9.74 6.83
N ASP A 221 -12.64 10.94 7.01
CA ASP A 221 -12.53 12.05 6.05
C ASP A 221 -11.46 13.06 6.51
N TRP A 222 -10.28 12.61 6.96
CA TRP A 222 -9.19 13.47 7.41
C TRP A 222 -7.81 13.01 6.94
N ILE A 223 -6.92 13.99 6.70
CA ILE A 223 -5.48 13.81 6.53
C ILE A 223 -4.78 14.42 7.74
N LEU A 224 -4.03 13.60 8.47
CA LEU A 224 -3.22 13.99 9.61
C LEU A 224 -1.77 14.06 9.14
N ILE A 225 -1.17 15.25 9.17
CA ILE A 225 0.19 15.47 8.65
C ILE A 225 1.12 15.81 9.80
N GLN A 226 2.13 14.98 10.02
CA GLN A 226 3.20 15.28 10.97
C GLN A 226 4.10 16.39 10.41
N THR A 227 4.41 17.40 11.22
CA THR A 227 5.19 18.57 10.76
C THR A 227 6.63 18.59 11.25
N GLN A 228 6.98 17.68 12.17
CA GLN A 228 8.33 17.51 12.72
C GLN A 228 8.46 16.17 13.44
N ASN A 229 9.66 15.77 13.85
CA ASN A 229 9.83 14.57 14.69
C ASN A 229 9.06 14.70 16.00
N ILE A 230 8.34 13.66 16.39
CA ILE A 230 7.57 13.62 17.64
C ILE A 230 8.44 12.95 18.72
N LYS A 231 8.79 13.72 19.74
CA LYS A 231 9.56 13.22 20.89
C LYS A 231 8.61 12.72 21.97
N MET A 232 8.85 11.49 22.45
CA MET A 232 8.02 10.89 23.51
C MET A 232 8.25 11.49 24.91
N ASN A 233 9.28 12.31 25.10
CA ASN A 233 9.57 13.01 26.37
C ASN A 233 9.62 12.10 27.61
N GLY A 234 10.03 10.84 27.43
CA GLY A 234 10.09 9.83 28.50
C GLY A 234 8.76 9.14 28.81
N GLU A 235 7.67 9.52 28.15
CA GLU A 235 6.35 8.92 28.34
C GLU A 235 6.20 7.56 27.65
N GLU A 236 5.31 6.73 28.19
CA GLU A 236 4.98 5.42 27.64
C GLU A 236 3.69 5.49 26.81
N TRP A 237 3.74 4.94 25.60
CA TRP A 237 2.62 4.82 24.67
C TRP A 237 1.86 3.51 24.88
N ASN A 238 1.34 3.28 26.09
CA ASN A 238 0.69 2.01 26.46
C ASN A 238 -0.74 1.87 25.91
N GLU A 239 -1.29 2.94 25.35
CA GLU A 239 -2.57 2.96 24.66
C GLU A 239 -2.35 3.37 23.21
N PRO A 240 -2.66 2.49 22.24
CA PRO A 240 -2.49 2.79 20.82
C PRO A 240 -3.68 3.59 20.25
N ILE A 241 -3.53 4.18 19.06
CA ILE A 241 -4.61 4.86 18.33
C ILE A 241 -5.51 3.82 17.66
N GLY A 242 -6.79 3.79 18.04
CA GLY A 242 -7.76 2.88 17.47
C GLY A 242 -7.94 1.59 18.27
N THR A 243 -9.19 1.18 18.39
CA THR A 243 -9.63 -0.05 19.07
C THR A 243 -10.51 -0.88 18.12
N ASP A 244 -10.85 -2.12 18.48
CA ASP A 244 -11.77 -2.93 17.65
C ASP A 244 -13.14 -2.26 17.49
N ALA A 245 -13.62 -1.53 18.52
CA ALA A 245 -14.88 -0.79 18.48
C ALA A 245 -14.75 0.53 17.69
N HIS A 246 -13.61 1.21 17.81
CA HIS A 246 -13.36 2.51 17.20
C HIS A 246 -12.02 2.47 16.44
N PRO A 247 -11.99 1.92 15.22
CA PRO A 247 -10.76 1.88 14.42
C PRO A 247 -10.38 3.28 13.91
N PHE A 248 -9.09 3.49 13.67
CA PHE A 248 -8.64 4.66 12.91
C PHE A 248 -8.99 4.48 11.43
N GLU A 249 -9.72 5.43 10.84
CA GLU A 249 -10.18 5.38 9.44
C GLU A 249 -9.54 6.46 8.56
N GLY A 250 -8.76 7.38 9.14
CA GLY A 250 -8.17 8.50 8.41
C GLY A 250 -6.89 8.19 7.66
N GLU A 251 -6.28 9.25 7.12
CA GLU A 251 -4.96 9.18 6.48
C GLU A 251 -3.92 9.84 7.37
N TYR A 252 -3.06 9.06 7.99
CA TYR A 252 -1.92 9.57 8.75
C TYR A 252 -0.67 9.58 7.86
N ASN A 253 -0.13 10.77 7.60
CA ASN A 253 1.10 10.96 6.84
C ASN A 253 2.21 11.51 7.76
N GLY A 254 3.22 10.69 8.04
CA GLY A 254 4.39 11.09 8.82
C GLY A 254 5.28 12.11 8.10
N ALA A 255 5.06 12.37 6.81
CA ALA A 255 5.80 13.33 5.97
C ALA A 255 7.32 13.14 5.99
N GLY A 256 7.79 11.91 6.29
CA GLY A 256 9.22 11.58 6.42
C GLY A 256 9.81 11.89 7.80
N TYR A 257 9.04 12.50 8.71
CA TYR A 257 9.41 12.65 10.10
C TYR A 257 9.18 11.36 10.89
N ALA A 258 9.88 11.24 12.02
CA ALA A 258 9.87 10.05 12.85
C ALA A 258 9.31 10.31 14.25
N ILE A 259 8.95 9.24 14.92
CA ILE A 259 8.73 9.19 16.37
C ILE A 259 10.04 8.76 17.03
N GLU A 260 10.52 9.57 17.98
CA GLU A 260 11.78 9.36 18.69
C GLU A 260 11.54 8.86 20.12
N ASN A 261 12.41 7.94 20.57
CA ASN A 261 12.38 7.31 21.88
C ASN A 261 11.04 6.64 22.19
N PHE A 262 10.47 5.94 21.21
CA PHE A 262 9.19 5.25 21.33
C PHE A 262 9.24 4.16 22.39
N LYS A 263 8.39 4.28 23.41
CA LYS A 263 8.37 3.33 24.52
C LYS A 263 6.98 2.75 24.71
N ILE A 264 6.87 1.43 24.67
CA ILE A 264 5.70 0.69 25.11
C ILE A 264 6.16 -0.25 26.23
N ASN A 265 5.39 -0.31 27.31
CA ASN A 265 5.53 -1.29 28.36
C ASN A 265 4.13 -1.77 28.77
N SER A 266 3.55 -2.63 27.94
CA SER A 266 2.16 -3.07 28.04
C SER A 266 2.04 -4.58 28.20
N THR A 267 1.02 -5.01 28.94
CA THR A 267 0.65 -6.42 29.10
C THR A 267 -0.38 -6.88 28.06
N VAL A 268 -0.75 -6.00 27.13
CA VAL A 268 -1.66 -6.27 26.00
C VAL A 268 -1.00 -5.89 24.66
N SER A 269 -1.78 -5.96 23.58
CA SER A 269 -1.38 -5.55 22.23
C SER A 269 -0.82 -4.12 22.19
N GLY A 270 0.25 -3.92 21.44
CA GLY A 270 0.95 -2.63 21.34
C GLY A 270 1.34 -2.26 19.90
N GLY A 271 1.46 -0.94 19.68
CA GLY A 271 1.82 -0.28 18.43
C GLY A 271 1.53 1.22 18.53
N ILE A 272 1.89 2.01 17.52
CA ILE A 272 1.40 3.40 17.44
C ILE A 272 -0.13 3.38 17.26
N PHE A 273 -0.60 2.53 16.33
CA PHE A 273 -2.01 2.28 16.04
C PHE A 273 -2.43 0.89 16.51
N GLY A 274 -3.61 0.78 17.09
CA GLY A 274 -4.18 -0.48 17.57
C GLY A 274 -4.93 -1.16 16.44
N VAL A 275 -5.99 -0.52 15.95
CA VAL A 275 -6.76 -1.00 14.80
C VAL A 275 -6.81 0.06 13.70
N ASN A 276 -6.31 -0.28 12.52
CA ASN A 276 -6.30 0.57 11.34
C ASN A 276 -7.29 0.05 10.27
N LYS A 277 -8.14 0.95 9.77
CA LYS A 277 -8.94 0.78 8.54
C LYS A 277 -8.63 1.85 7.49
N GLY A 278 -7.86 2.87 7.87
CA GLY A 278 -7.43 3.96 7.01
C GLY A 278 -6.07 3.72 6.36
N THR A 279 -5.36 4.82 6.10
CA THR A 279 -4.00 4.80 5.51
C THR A 279 -3.00 5.37 6.49
N ILE A 280 -1.91 4.65 6.74
CA ILE A 280 -0.78 5.13 7.54
C ILE A 280 0.44 5.10 6.63
N GLN A 281 1.06 6.25 6.41
CA GLN A 281 2.14 6.37 5.45
C GLN A 281 3.29 7.29 5.89
N ASN A 282 4.48 7.04 5.35
CA ASN A 282 5.70 7.84 5.56
C ASN A 282 6.03 8.04 7.06
N LEU A 283 5.73 7.04 7.89
CA LEU A 283 5.83 7.11 9.35
C LEU A 283 6.92 6.16 9.85
N GLY A 284 7.87 6.70 10.61
CA GLY A 284 8.98 5.96 11.18
C GLY A 284 9.03 5.96 12.70
N ILE A 285 9.57 4.89 13.27
CA ILE A 285 10.10 4.89 14.65
C ILE A 285 11.63 4.88 14.55
N GLU A 286 12.27 5.97 14.98
CA GLU A 286 13.72 6.15 14.84
C GLU A 286 14.52 5.50 15.96
N SER A 287 13.97 5.46 17.17
CA SER A 287 14.59 4.85 18.34
C SER A 287 13.52 4.47 19.36
N GLY A 288 13.82 3.52 20.25
CA GLY A 288 12.89 3.15 21.31
C GLY A 288 13.03 1.71 21.79
N LYS A 289 12.09 1.33 22.65
CA LYS A 289 11.90 -0.05 23.10
C LYS A 289 10.43 -0.37 23.26
N ILE A 290 9.99 -1.41 22.58
CA ILE A 290 8.62 -1.91 22.63
C ILE A 290 8.62 -3.16 23.48
N VAL A 291 7.83 -3.18 24.55
CA VAL A 291 7.50 -4.38 25.32
C VAL A 291 5.99 -4.51 25.32
N ALA A 292 5.47 -5.49 24.61
CA ALA A 292 4.04 -5.70 24.43
C ALA A 292 3.69 -7.19 24.41
N ASN A 293 2.42 -7.51 24.62
CA ASN A 293 1.93 -8.88 24.58
C ASN A 293 0.87 -9.04 23.47
N GLY A 294 0.32 -10.24 23.30
CA GLY A 294 -0.78 -10.47 22.36
C GLY A 294 -0.36 -10.32 20.89
N ILE A 295 -1.25 -9.75 20.08
CA ILE A 295 -1.03 -9.46 18.65
C ILE A 295 -0.54 -8.02 18.55
N SER A 296 0.74 -7.82 18.25
CA SER A 296 1.40 -6.51 18.29
C SER A 296 2.22 -6.23 17.04
N GLY A 297 2.27 -4.96 16.65
CA GLY A 297 3.16 -4.47 15.60
C GLY A 297 3.66 -3.08 15.97
N ALA A 298 4.92 -2.75 15.71
CA ALA A 298 5.45 -1.45 16.13
C ALA A 298 4.63 -0.26 15.59
N ILE A 299 4.16 -0.35 14.34
CA ILE A 299 3.31 0.66 13.71
C ILE A 299 1.84 0.35 13.97
N VAL A 300 1.39 -0.88 13.68
CA VAL A 300 -0.04 -1.27 13.75
C VAL A 300 -0.20 -2.63 14.41
N SER A 301 -1.03 -2.76 15.44
CA SER A 301 -1.37 -4.08 16.00
C SER A 301 -2.22 -4.90 15.01
N LYS A 302 -3.33 -4.33 14.52
CA LYS A 302 -4.28 -4.98 13.60
C LYS A 302 -4.67 -4.05 12.45
N ASN A 303 -4.36 -4.45 11.23
CA ASN A 303 -4.76 -3.78 9.99
C ASN A 303 -5.98 -4.47 9.39
N ALA A 304 -7.14 -3.82 9.42
CA ALA A 304 -8.43 -4.38 9.03
C ALA A 304 -8.94 -3.73 7.73
N GLY A 305 -8.28 -4.03 6.61
CA GLY A 305 -8.60 -3.46 5.29
C GLY A 305 -7.90 -2.12 5.01
N GLY A 306 -7.05 -1.64 5.93
CA GLY A 306 -6.27 -0.43 5.75
C GLY A 306 -4.97 -0.63 4.98
N SER A 307 -4.25 0.47 4.78
CA SER A 307 -2.95 0.52 4.09
C SER A 307 -1.84 1.00 5.02
N ILE A 308 -0.69 0.32 5.00
CA ILE A 308 0.54 0.71 5.69
C ILE A 308 1.63 0.86 4.62
N ILE A 309 2.10 2.09 4.38
CA ILE A 309 2.92 2.42 3.19
C ILE A 309 4.16 3.22 3.60
N ASN A 310 5.35 2.81 3.18
CA ASN A 310 6.58 3.56 3.48
C ASN A 310 6.76 3.82 5.00
N CYS A 311 6.51 2.79 5.81
CA CYS A 311 6.62 2.86 7.27
C CYS A 311 7.76 1.99 7.77
N TYR A 312 8.39 2.39 8.88
CA TYR A 312 9.54 1.66 9.39
C TYR A 312 9.67 1.62 10.91
N ASN A 313 10.34 0.58 11.38
CA ASN A 313 10.70 0.40 12.78
C ASN A 313 12.21 0.21 12.96
N LYS A 314 12.84 1.07 13.75
CA LYS A 314 14.22 0.89 14.26
C LYS A 314 14.26 0.56 15.75
N ALA A 315 13.14 0.63 16.47
CA ALA A 315 13.08 0.29 17.88
C ALA A 315 13.13 -1.23 18.09
N ASP A 316 13.89 -1.66 19.10
CA ASP A 316 13.89 -3.05 19.51
C ASP A 316 12.55 -3.42 20.14
N ALA A 317 12.06 -4.62 19.81
CA ALA A 317 10.79 -5.13 20.30
C ALA A 317 10.96 -6.43 21.10
N VAL A 318 10.26 -6.52 22.22
CA VAL A 318 10.10 -7.73 23.02
C VAL A 318 8.61 -8.06 23.09
N TYR A 319 8.21 -9.13 22.41
CA TYR A 319 6.82 -9.60 22.38
C TYR A 319 6.63 -10.80 23.30
N ASN A 320 5.86 -10.66 24.37
CA ASN A 320 5.48 -11.82 25.20
C ASN A 320 4.15 -12.35 24.71
N ILE A 321 4.20 -13.39 23.89
CA ILE A 321 3.02 -13.97 23.28
C ILE A 321 2.45 -14.99 24.26
N THR A 322 1.72 -14.43 25.24
CA THR A 322 1.08 -15.16 26.33
C THR A 322 -0.42 -15.19 26.15
N ASN A 323 -1.05 -16.32 26.48
CA ASN A 323 -2.51 -16.48 26.61
C ASN A 323 -3.37 -16.43 25.34
N ILE A 324 -2.82 -16.16 24.15
CA ILE A 324 -3.58 -16.20 22.89
C ILE A 324 -3.58 -17.60 22.25
N GLU A 325 -4.74 -18.06 21.77
CA GLU A 325 -4.83 -19.21 20.87
C GLU A 325 -4.59 -18.68 19.46
N SER A 326 -3.44 -18.98 18.87
CA SER A 326 -3.04 -18.58 17.52
C SER A 326 -2.92 -17.06 17.27
N GLY A 327 -1.85 -16.43 17.79
CA GLY A 327 -1.55 -15.05 17.42
C GLY A 327 -0.08 -14.78 17.15
N ALA A 328 0.15 -13.72 16.38
CA ALA A 328 1.47 -13.34 15.90
C ALA A 328 1.75 -11.86 16.16
N SER A 329 3.03 -11.54 16.38
CA SER A 329 3.52 -10.17 16.48
C SER A 329 4.60 -9.91 15.44
N ALA A 330 4.83 -8.66 15.06
CA ALA A 330 5.86 -8.35 14.07
C ALA A 330 6.46 -6.95 14.20
N GLY A 331 7.54 -6.68 13.45
CA GLY A 331 8.21 -5.38 13.45
C GLY A 331 7.38 -4.23 12.88
N ILE A 332 6.38 -4.49 12.04
CA ILE A 332 5.49 -3.44 11.49
C ILE A 332 4.03 -3.67 11.89
N CYS A 333 3.47 -4.82 11.53
CA CYS A 333 2.05 -5.12 11.71
C CYS A 333 1.80 -6.47 12.39
N GLY A 334 1.07 -6.52 13.50
CA GLY A 334 0.78 -7.81 14.17
C GLY A 334 -0.08 -8.74 13.30
N GLN A 335 -1.21 -8.23 12.82
CA GLN A 335 -2.13 -8.96 11.94
C GLN A 335 -2.68 -8.04 10.85
N SER A 336 -2.76 -8.52 9.62
CA SER A 336 -3.42 -7.83 8.51
C SER A 336 -4.52 -8.71 7.89
N THR A 337 -5.67 -8.10 7.59
CA THR A 337 -6.82 -8.76 6.95
C THR A 337 -7.41 -7.83 5.90
N GLY A 338 -7.39 -8.23 4.62
CA GLY A 338 -7.93 -7.42 3.52
C GLY A 338 -7.09 -6.18 3.18
N GLY A 339 -5.87 -6.06 3.72
CA GLY A 339 -5.08 -4.83 3.69
C GLY A 339 -3.88 -4.84 2.75
N ILE A 340 -3.17 -3.71 2.72
CA ILE A 340 -1.92 -3.51 1.97
C ILE A 340 -0.80 -3.13 2.94
N ILE A 341 0.34 -3.80 2.82
CA ILE A 341 1.59 -3.43 3.49
C ILE A 341 2.65 -3.29 2.40
N SER A 342 3.11 -2.06 2.15
CA SER A 342 4.02 -1.77 1.04
C SER A 342 5.17 -0.87 1.44
N GLN A 343 6.36 -1.09 0.87
CA GLN A 343 7.54 -0.25 1.09
C GLN A 343 7.92 -0.10 2.57
N CYS A 344 7.67 -1.13 3.39
CA CYS A 344 7.89 -1.08 4.83
C CYS A 344 9.15 -1.84 5.24
N TYR A 345 9.80 -1.41 6.32
CA TYR A 345 10.97 -2.13 6.82
C TYR A 345 11.15 -2.17 8.33
N ASN A 346 11.68 -3.30 8.81
CA ASN A 346 12.11 -3.45 10.19
C ASN A 346 13.64 -3.60 10.27
N SER A 347 14.25 -2.79 11.12
CA SER A 347 15.67 -2.87 11.48
C SER A 347 15.90 -3.06 12.98
N GLY A 348 14.89 -2.82 13.81
CA GLY A 348 14.93 -3.13 15.23
C GLY A 348 15.02 -4.64 15.47
N THR A 349 15.73 -5.04 16.51
CA THR A 349 15.81 -6.46 16.91
C THR A 349 14.50 -6.88 17.56
N ILE A 350 13.95 -8.00 17.13
CA ILE A 350 12.71 -8.56 17.66
C ILE A 350 13.03 -9.79 18.49
N THR A 351 12.58 -9.80 19.75
CA THR A 351 12.62 -10.97 20.63
C THR A 351 11.21 -11.38 20.99
N ALA A 352 10.84 -12.65 20.78
CA ALA A 352 9.55 -13.18 21.21
C ALA A 352 9.72 -14.25 22.29
N ASN A 353 8.93 -14.12 23.36
CA ASN A 353 8.78 -15.15 24.38
C ASN A 353 7.44 -15.85 24.16
N PHE A 354 7.47 -17.13 23.78
CA PHE A 354 6.27 -17.92 23.56
C PHE A 354 5.92 -18.73 24.80
N SER A 355 4.71 -18.52 25.35
CA SER A 355 4.17 -19.35 26.43
C SER A 355 3.04 -20.28 26.00
N LYS A 356 2.63 -20.25 24.71
CA LYS A 356 1.67 -21.16 24.10
C LYS A 356 2.13 -21.64 22.71
N ARG A 357 1.55 -22.77 22.26
CA ARG A 357 1.65 -23.32 20.89
C ARG A 357 0.98 -22.37 19.86
N PHE A 358 1.23 -22.57 18.57
CA PHE A 358 0.67 -21.76 17.44
C PHE A 358 0.96 -20.24 17.49
N SER A 359 2.04 -19.82 18.10
CA SER A 359 2.41 -18.40 18.15
C SER A 359 3.57 -18.10 17.22
N ALA A 360 3.57 -16.91 16.62
CA ALA A 360 4.60 -16.53 15.66
C ALA A 360 5.16 -15.13 15.88
N VAL A 361 6.36 -14.90 15.36
CA VAL A 361 6.98 -13.58 15.32
C VAL A 361 7.63 -13.33 13.96
N CYS A 362 7.47 -12.12 13.42
CA CYS A 362 7.98 -11.79 12.09
C CYS A 362 8.62 -10.41 11.98
N GLY A 363 9.41 -10.18 10.94
CA GLY A 363 10.00 -8.86 10.69
C GLY A 363 9.01 -7.82 10.21
N ILE A 364 8.06 -8.19 9.33
CA ILE A 364 7.10 -7.24 8.73
C ILE A 364 5.70 -7.44 9.30
N VAL A 365 5.08 -8.59 9.01
CA VAL A 365 3.70 -8.87 9.42
C VAL A 365 3.60 -10.22 10.09
N GLY A 366 2.82 -10.35 11.17
CA GLY A 366 2.58 -11.66 11.78
C GLY A 366 1.67 -12.50 10.89
N ILE A 367 0.36 -12.37 11.03
CA ILE A 367 -0.63 -13.09 10.22
C ILE A 367 -1.16 -12.18 9.11
N ALA A 368 -1.24 -12.71 7.89
CA ALA A 368 -1.76 -12.02 6.72
C ALA A 368 -2.86 -12.83 6.02
N SER A 369 -4.08 -12.30 6.01
CA SER A 369 -5.23 -12.89 5.30
C SER A 369 -5.75 -11.91 4.26
N ASN A 370 -6.02 -12.37 3.03
CA ASN A 370 -6.34 -11.50 1.89
C ASN A 370 -5.50 -10.19 1.87
N THR A 371 -4.18 -10.31 2.07
CA THR A 371 -3.29 -9.15 2.25
C THR A 371 -2.20 -9.15 1.19
N ARG A 372 -1.95 -7.96 0.62
CA ARG A 372 -0.81 -7.73 -0.28
C ARG A 372 0.37 -7.18 0.52
N ILE A 373 1.47 -7.92 0.54
CA ILE A 373 2.73 -7.53 1.17
C ILE A 373 3.74 -7.33 0.04
N GLU A 374 4.22 -6.11 -0.15
CA GLU A 374 5.09 -5.82 -1.29
C GLU A 374 6.24 -4.88 -0.97
N GLU A 375 7.39 -5.10 -1.60
CA GLU A 375 8.54 -4.20 -1.50
C GLU A 375 8.94 -3.95 -0.03
N CYS A 376 8.85 -4.97 0.81
CA CYS A 376 9.15 -4.88 2.24
C CYS A 376 10.42 -5.65 2.58
N TYR A 377 11.12 -5.22 3.63
CA TYR A 377 12.34 -5.92 4.02
C TYR A 377 12.62 -5.91 5.53
N ASN A 378 13.24 -6.99 6.00
CA ASN A 378 13.69 -7.10 7.38
C ASN A 378 15.21 -7.23 7.45
N ILE A 379 15.86 -6.33 8.17
CA ILE A 379 17.29 -6.42 8.53
C ILE A 379 17.51 -6.64 10.03
N GLY A 380 16.47 -6.41 10.85
CA GLY A 380 16.53 -6.66 12.29
C GLY A 380 16.61 -8.15 12.60
N ASN A 381 17.43 -8.52 13.58
CA ASN A 381 17.50 -9.92 14.03
C ASN A 381 16.19 -10.32 14.69
N ILE A 382 15.78 -11.56 14.48
CA ILE A 382 14.55 -12.13 15.05
C ILE A 382 14.93 -13.32 15.93
N SER A 383 14.58 -13.25 17.21
CA SER A 383 14.84 -14.31 18.18
C SER A 383 13.54 -14.78 18.84
N GLY A 384 13.10 -16.00 18.56
CA GLY A 384 11.99 -16.64 19.25
C GLY A 384 12.48 -17.57 20.36
N ILE A 385 11.83 -17.55 21.52
CA ILE A 385 12.15 -18.41 22.65
C ILE A 385 10.87 -19.12 23.12
N ALA A 386 10.78 -20.42 22.90
CA ALA A 386 9.68 -21.25 23.42
C ALA A 386 10.00 -21.72 24.84
N GLN A 387 9.15 -21.38 25.82
CA GLN A 387 9.44 -21.47 27.26
C GLN A 387 8.47 -22.36 28.08
N TYR A 388 7.55 -23.10 27.48
CA TYR A 388 6.52 -23.86 28.21
C TYR A 388 6.81 -25.37 28.27
N SER A 389 6.31 -26.07 29.29
CA SER A 389 6.24 -27.55 29.39
C SER A 389 4.78 -27.98 29.26
N LEU A 390 4.46 -29.00 28.44
CA LEU A 390 3.09 -29.47 28.21
C LEU A 390 2.88 -30.91 28.68
N SER A 391 1.62 -31.23 28.97
CA SER A 391 1.17 -32.58 29.30
C SER A 391 1.24 -33.50 28.08
N LYS A 392 1.65 -34.75 28.31
CA LYS A 392 2.08 -35.77 27.31
C LYS A 392 1.07 -36.17 26.22
N ASN A 393 -0.14 -35.61 26.17
CA ASN A 393 -1.29 -36.27 25.52
C ASN A 393 -2.06 -35.47 24.46
N LYS A 394 -1.49 -34.42 23.82
CA LYS A 394 -2.15 -33.79 22.66
C LYS A 394 -1.17 -33.45 21.54
N TRP A 395 -1.11 -34.35 20.56
CA TRP A 395 -0.41 -34.17 19.28
C TRP A 395 -1.10 -33.15 18.36
N SER A 396 -2.29 -32.64 18.72
CA SER A 396 -3.12 -31.71 17.92
C SER A 396 -2.66 -30.24 17.92
N ASP A 397 -1.60 -29.91 18.65
CA ASP A 397 -1.29 -28.54 19.03
C ASP A 397 0.03 -28.12 18.36
N GLY A 398 0.00 -27.16 17.43
CA GLY A 398 1.04 -26.85 16.43
C GLY A 398 2.15 -25.90 16.88
N ASN A 399 2.95 -25.45 15.92
CA ASN A 399 4.33 -25.03 16.16
C ASN A 399 4.51 -23.53 16.42
N ASN A 400 5.49 -23.15 17.25
CA ASN A 400 5.96 -21.77 17.32
C ASN A 400 6.82 -21.44 16.09
N ARG A 401 6.71 -20.20 15.62
CA ARG A 401 7.33 -19.79 14.37
C ARG A 401 8.08 -18.46 14.47
N ALA A 402 9.20 -18.35 13.76
CA ALA A 402 9.97 -17.13 13.62
C ALA A 402 10.34 -16.92 12.15
N CYS A 403 9.96 -15.77 11.57
CA CYS A 403 9.98 -15.59 10.11
C CYS A 403 10.49 -14.21 9.70
N GLY A 404 11.18 -14.08 8.57
CA GLY A 404 11.73 -12.78 8.17
C GLY A 404 10.68 -11.76 7.73
N ILE A 405 9.68 -12.17 6.94
CA ILE A 405 8.66 -11.26 6.38
C ILE A 405 7.28 -11.51 7.02
N ALA A 406 6.74 -12.71 6.86
CA ALA A 406 5.38 -13.04 7.27
C ALA A 406 5.30 -14.42 7.94
N ASP A 407 4.32 -14.63 8.82
CA ASP A 407 4.05 -15.96 9.37
C ASP A 407 3.11 -16.73 8.45
N GLU A 408 1.88 -16.26 8.28
CA GLU A 408 0.85 -17.00 7.58
C GLU A 408 0.27 -16.18 6.43
N ILE A 409 0.15 -16.81 5.25
CA ILE A 409 -0.57 -16.26 4.10
C ILE A 409 -1.60 -17.27 3.56
N ASP A 410 -2.75 -16.78 3.13
CA ASP A 410 -3.82 -17.57 2.49
C ASP A 410 -3.81 -17.46 0.95
N THR A 411 -4.72 -18.16 0.28
CA THR A 411 -4.88 -18.18 -1.18
C THR A 411 -5.15 -16.83 -1.84
N GLN A 412 -5.53 -15.81 -1.06
CA GLN A 412 -5.79 -14.45 -1.55
C GLN A 412 -4.63 -13.50 -1.25
N SER A 413 -3.66 -13.95 -0.46
CA SER A 413 -2.52 -13.15 -0.02
C SER A 413 -1.30 -13.34 -0.92
N LYS A 414 -0.46 -12.30 -0.98
CA LYS A 414 0.78 -12.31 -1.78
C LYS A 414 1.93 -11.63 -1.03
N ILE A 415 3.14 -12.19 -1.17
CA ILE A 415 4.41 -11.58 -0.78
C ILE A 415 5.21 -11.35 -2.05
N ILE A 416 5.52 -10.10 -2.38
CA ILE A 416 6.12 -9.74 -3.67
C ILE A 416 7.29 -8.79 -3.45
N ASN A 417 8.43 -9.07 -4.06
CA ASN A 417 9.62 -8.21 -3.98
C ASN A 417 10.04 -7.94 -2.52
N CYS A 418 10.10 -8.98 -1.68
CA CYS A 418 10.47 -8.84 -0.27
C CYS A 418 11.77 -9.56 0.05
N TYR A 419 12.54 -9.06 1.03
CA TYR A 419 13.75 -9.77 1.43
C TYR A 419 14.07 -9.71 2.92
N ASN A 420 14.77 -10.74 3.39
CA ASN A 420 15.26 -10.82 4.76
C ASN A 420 16.79 -10.92 4.78
N MET A 421 17.42 -10.01 5.53
CA MET A 421 18.84 -10.05 5.90
C MET A 421 19.04 -10.33 7.39
N GLY A 422 18.04 -10.06 8.24
CA GLY A 422 18.11 -10.32 9.67
C GLY A 422 18.31 -11.80 9.97
N ASN A 423 19.16 -12.11 10.95
CA ASN A 423 19.33 -13.49 11.39
C ASN A 423 18.09 -13.92 12.17
N ILE A 424 17.64 -15.15 11.92
CA ILE A 424 16.47 -15.74 12.57
C ILE A 424 16.94 -16.87 13.46
N THR A 425 16.68 -16.74 14.76
CA THR A 425 17.01 -17.76 15.76
C THR A 425 15.75 -18.18 16.50
N LEU A 426 15.47 -19.47 16.53
CA LEU A 426 14.37 -20.02 17.33
C LEU A 426 14.94 -21.03 18.32
N THR A 427 14.74 -20.80 19.61
CA THR A 427 15.26 -21.65 20.69
C THR A 427 14.12 -22.32 21.44
N THR A 428 14.18 -23.65 21.57
CA THR A 428 13.27 -24.43 22.42
C THR A 428 13.97 -24.84 23.71
N LYS A 429 13.41 -24.44 24.87
CA LYS A 429 14.02 -24.70 26.19
C LYS A 429 13.55 -26.01 26.86
N ILE A 430 12.76 -26.83 26.16
CA ILE A 430 12.16 -28.06 26.71
C ILE A 430 12.31 -29.25 25.77
N ALA A 431 12.40 -30.46 26.34
CA ALA A 431 12.70 -31.71 25.63
C ALA A 431 11.45 -32.46 25.14
N GLU A 432 10.24 -32.03 25.47
CA GLU A 432 9.00 -32.74 25.12
C GLU A 432 8.23 -32.01 24.00
N ASP A 433 7.89 -32.75 22.95
CA ASP A 433 6.86 -32.39 21.95
C ASP A 433 6.87 -30.94 21.40
N VAL A 434 7.87 -30.59 20.58
CA VAL A 434 7.93 -29.30 19.85
C VAL A 434 8.51 -29.49 18.45
N CYS A 435 7.87 -28.90 17.43
CA CYS A 435 8.42 -28.78 16.08
C CYS A 435 8.59 -27.29 15.70
N PRO A 436 9.52 -26.55 16.31
CA PRO A 436 9.73 -25.12 15.99
C PRO A 436 9.96 -24.92 14.48
N VAL A 437 9.47 -23.80 13.92
CA VAL A 437 9.69 -23.46 12.51
C VAL A 437 10.37 -22.10 12.40
N ALA A 438 11.57 -22.07 11.82
CA ALA A 438 12.25 -20.84 11.46
C ALA A 438 12.36 -20.71 9.93
N ALA A 439 11.97 -19.56 9.37
CA ALA A 439 11.90 -19.37 7.94
C ALA A 439 12.38 -18.00 7.46
N GLY A 440 13.15 -17.94 6.37
CA GLY A 440 13.73 -16.68 5.91
C GLY A 440 12.70 -15.67 5.40
N ILE A 441 11.63 -16.12 4.74
CA ILE A 441 10.57 -15.22 4.23
C ILE A 441 9.24 -15.47 4.95
N LEU A 442 8.75 -16.71 4.88
CA LEU A 442 7.37 -17.05 5.23
C LEU A 442 7.31 -18.23 6.20
N GLY A 443 6.52 -18.16 7.27
CA GLY A 443 6.34 -19.28 8.20
C GLY A 443 5.55 -20.44 7.60
N GLN A 444 4.35 -20.15 7.12
CA GLN A 444 3.33 -21.08 6.67
C GLN A 444 2.60 -20.51 5.45
N ASN A 445 2.61 -21.25 4.35
CA ASN A 445 1.85 -20.92 3.16
C ASN A 445 0.59 -21.79 3.08
N GLN A 446 -0.58 -21.18 3.08
CA GLN A 446 -1.87 -21.85 2.87
C GLN A 446 -2.42 -21.62 1.44
N GLY A 447 -1.52 -21.58 0.46
CA GLY A 447 -1.84 -21.47 -0.96
C GLY A 447 -1.71 -20.05 -1.56
N GLY A 448 -1.13 -19.10 -0.82
CA GLY A 448 -0.78 -17.76 -1.32
C GLY A 448 0.48 -17.76 -2.19
N ASN A 449 0.74 -16.62 -2.84
CA ASN A 449 1.88 -16.44 -3.74
C ASN A 449 3.06 -15.75 -3.07
N VAL A 450 4.27 -16.21 -3.36
CA VAL A 450 5.55 -15.61 -2.95
C VAL A 450 6.39 -15.42 -4.21
N GLU A 451 6.68 -14.17 -4.55
CA GLU A 451 7.27 -13.81 -5.85
C GLU A 451 8.45 -12.86 -5.65
N ASN A 452 9.55 -13.08 -6.38
CA ASN A 452 10.74 -12.23 -6.41
C ASN A 452 11.31 -11.94 -5.01
N CYS A 453 11.27 -12.91 -4.10
CA CYS A 453 11.74 -12.71 -2.73
C CYS A 453 13.11 -13.31 -2.51
N TYR A 454 13.88 -12.85 -1.53
CA TYR A 454 15.11 -13.58 -1.16
C TYR A 454 15.52 -13.47 0.30
N ASN A 455 16.22 -14.50 0.78
CA ASN A 455 16.78 -14.53 2.13
C ASN A 455 18.31 -14.65 2.11
N VAL A 456 18.98 -13.75 2.83
CA VAL A 456 20.43 -13.83 3.09
C VAL A 456 20.75 -13.96 4.58
N GLY A 457 19.77 -13.79 5.46
CA GLY A 457 19.93 -13.96 6.90
C GLY A 457 20.11 -15.42 7.29
N ASN A 458 20.94 -15.67 8.30
CA ASN A 458 21.16 -17.03 8.82
C ASN A 458 19.93 -17.52 9.57
N ILE A 459 19.62 -18.82 9.44
CA ILE A 459 18.46 -19.43 10.07
C ILE A 459 18.93 -20.51 11.03
N THR A 460 18.74 -20.26 12.31
CA THR A 460 19.19 -21.12 13.41
C THR A 460 17.99 -21.63 14.19
N VAL A 461 17.94 -22.94 14.42
CA VAL A 461 17.00 -23.57 15.35
C VAL A 461 17.80 -24.31 16.40
N ASN A 462 17.69 -23.87 17.65
CA ASN A 462 18.33 -24.49 18.80
C ASN A 462 17.31 -25.33 19.53
N GLU A 463 17.49 -26.65 19.50
CA GLU A 463 16.57 -27.59 20.09
C GLU A 463 17.27 -28.69 20.89
N THR A 464 16.54 -29.25 21.84
CA THR A 464 17.05 -30.30 22.73
C THR A 464 16.71 -31.72 22.25
N ARG A 465 15.69 -31.87 21.37
CA ARG A 465 15.32 -33.16 20.76
C ARG A 465 16.06 -33.39 19.44
N THR A 466 16.66 -34.56 19.30
CA THR A 466 17.40 -34.98 18.08
C THR A 466 16.72 -36.12 17.31
N ASP A 467 15.59 -36.63 17.81
CA ASP A 467 14.91 -37.84 17.33
C ASP A 467 13.84 -37.61 16.25
N ILE A 468 13.38 -36.36 16.05
CA ILE A 468 12.37 -36.01 15.04
C ILE A 468 13.03 -35.34 13.83
N LYS A 469 12.89 -35.96 12.64
CA LYS A 469 13.46 -35.51 11.36
C LYS A 469 12.54 -34.58 10.54
N THR A 470 11.76 -33.71 11.18
CA THR A 470 10.99 -32.70 10.44
C THR A 470 11.90 -31.52 10.09
N THR A 471 11.74 -30.92 8.91
CA THR A 471 12.55 -29.75 8.53
C THR A 471 12.05 -28.53 9.29
N ARG A 472 12.80 -28.15 10.32
CA ARG A 472 12.48 -27.07 11.28
C ARG A 472 13.03 -25.70 10.87
N ARG A 473 13.82 -25.67 9.79
CA ARG A 473 14.51 -24.50 9.23
C ARG A 473 14.36 -24.51 7.72
N ALA A 474 13.97 -23.39 7.12
CA ALA A 474 13.83 -23.26 5.68
C ALA A 474 14.20 -21.87 5.19
N ALA A 475 14.88 -21.78 4.05
CA ALA A 475 15.39 -20.51 3.54
C ALA A 475 14.30 -19.54 3.08
N ILE A 476 13.22 -20.07 2.50
CA ILE A 476 12.10 -19.27 1.99
C ILE A 476 10.87 -19.50 2.85
N CYS A 477 10.31 -20.72 2.84
CA CYS A 477 9.06 -21.01 3.54
C CYS A 477 9.18 -22.18 4.53
N GLY A 478 8.72 -21.99 5.75
CA GLY A 478 8.76 -22.98 6.81
C GLY A 478 7.88 -24.20 6.56
N CYS A 479 6.62 -24.00 6.15
CA CYS A 479 5.64 -25.06 5.92
C CYS A 479 4.68 -24.71 4.78
N ASN A 480 4.28 -25.71 3.98
CA ASN A 480 3.18 -25.61 3.01
C ASN A 480 1.95 -26.37 3.53
N TYR A 481 0.83 -25.68 3.68
CA TYR A 481 -0.47 -26.24 4.03
C TYR A 481 -1.40 -26.15 2.80
N LEU A 482 -2.18 -27.21 2.51
CA LEU A 482 -3.32 -27.17 1.58
C LEU A 482 -3.03 -26.65 0.15
N ASN A 483 -2.39 -27.47 -0.69
CA ASN A 483 -2.24 -27.23 -2.14
C ASN A 483 -1.31 -26.06 -2.54
N GLY A 484 -0.38 -25.63 -1.67
CA GLY A 484 0.72 -24.74 -2.07
C GLY A 484 1.65 -25.42 -3.07
N ASN A 485 1.41 -25.22 -4.37
CA ASN A 485 2.19 -25.79 -5.46
C ASN A 485 3.50 -25.01 -5.66
N GLU A 486 4.50 -25.62 -6.30
CA GLU A 486 5.75 -24.93 -6.71
C GLU A 486 5.48 -23.62 -7.46
N SER A 487 4.40 -23.56 -8.24
CA SER A 487 3.95 -22.37 -8.97
C SER A 487 3.68 -21.15 -8.09
N ASN A 488 3.51 -21.35 -6.78
CA ASN A 488 3.28 -20.28 -5.83
C ASN A 488 4.58 -19.63 -5.35
N TYR A 489 5.74 -20.20 -5.69
CA TYR A 489 7.06 -19.70 -5.33
C TYR A 489 7.83 -19.35 -6.61
N ILE A 490 7.72 -18.08 -7.02
CA ILE A 490 8.31 -17.63 -8.28
C ILE A 490 9.52 -16.78 -7.96
N ASN A 491 10.67 -17.12 -8.55
CA ASN A 491 11.86 -16.27 -8.48
C ASN A 491 12.35 -15.98 -7.03
N CYS A 492 12.25 -16.97 -6.14
CA CYS A 492 12.56 -16.83 -4.72
C CYS A 492 13.94 -17.39 -4.36
N TYR A 493 14.93 -16.57 -3.99
CA TYR A 493 16.34 -16.99 -3.84
C TYR A 493 16.86 -16.99 -2.41
N TYR A 494 17.94 -17.72 -2.16
CA TYR A 494 18.60 -17.67 -0.86
C TYR A 494 20.09 -18.01 -0.94
N VAL A 495 20.86 -17.55 0.06
CA VAL A 495 22.27 -17.91 0.18
C VAL A 495 22.42 -19.36 0.62
N SER A 496 23.18 -20.15 -0.13
CA SER A 496 23.54 -21.52 0.26
C SER A 496 24.65 -21.51 1.32
N GLU A 497 24.44 -22.21 2.44
CA GLU A 497 25.51 -22.45 3.42
C GLU A 497 26.56 -23.42 2.85
N THR A 498 27.84 -23.14 3.09
CA THR A 498 28.98 -23.92 2.56
C THR A 498 29.26 -25.22 3.33
N THR A 499 28.51 -25.53 4.40
CA THR A 499 28.77 -26.68 5.27
C THR A 499 27.54 -27.56 5.51
N VAL A 500 27.69 -28.83 5.16
CA VAL A 500 27.06 -30.09 5.62
C VAL A 500 25.83 -29.97 6.56
N ASN A 501 24.74 -29.34 6.10
CA ASN A 501 23.34 -29.54 6.49
C ASN A 501 22.50 -28.65 5.56
N SER A 502 22.26 -29.11 4.33
CA SER A 502 21.65 -28.29 3.28
C SER A 502 20.31 -27.68 3.74
N LEU A 503 20.27 -26.36 3.93
CA LEU A 503 19.04 -25.62 4.18
C LEU A 503 18.08 -25.83 3.00
N THR A 504 16.89 -26.36 3.27
CA THR A 504 15.87 -26.53 2.24
C THR A 504 15.23 -25.19 1.94
N ALA A 505 14.86 -24.96 0.67
CA ALA A 505 14.15 -23.74 0.29
C ALA A 505 12.78 -23.68 0.99
N VAL A 506 12.07 -24.80 1.00
CA VAL A 506 10.77 -24.97 1.68
C VAL A 506 10.84 -26.16 2.61
N GLY A 507 10.29 -26.02 3.82
CA GLY A 507 10.18 -27.11 4.79
C GLY A 507 8.94 -27.99 4.57
N SER A 508 9.01 -29.23 5.06
CA SER A 508 7.93 -30.20 5.15
C SER A 508 7.21 -30.12 6.50
N ASN A 509 5.89 -30.34 6.45
CA ASN A 509 5.10 -30.60 7.64
C ASN A 509 5.09 -32.10 7.92
N GLY A 510 5.68 -32.54 9.04
CA GLY A 510 5.77 -33.96 9.41
C GLY A 510 4.48 -34.59 9.94
N TYR A 511 3.34 -33.87 9.93
CA TYR A 511 2.13 -34.28 10.64
C TYR A 511 1.32 -35.40 9.96
N ASP A 512 1.39 -35.53 8.63
CA ASP A 512 0.50 -36.45 7.89
C ASP A 512 1.18 -37.24 6.75
N GLY A 513 2.49 -37.05 6.52
CA GLY A 513 3.18 -37.65 5.39
C GLY A 513 2.60 -37.25 4.03
N LYS A 514 1.78 -36.18 3.98
CA LYS A 514 1.03 -35.73 2.80
C LYS A 514 1.15 -34.22 2.61
N ASN A 515 2.36 -33.67 2.53
CA ASN A 515 2.53 -32.31 2.02
C ASN A 515 3.78 -32.24 1.13
N GLY A 516 3.55 -31.84 -0.12
CA GLY A 516 4.52 -31.91 -1.21
C GLY A 516 5.80 -31.18 -0.87
N TYR A 517 6.92 -31.89 -0.98
CA TYR A 517 8.18 -31.25 -1.32
C TYR A 517 7.91 -30.49 -2.61
N ALA A 518 7.77 -29.17 -2.52
CA ALA A 518 7.95 -28.29 -3.64
C ALA A 518 9.43 -27.91 -3.61
N PRO A 519 10.36 -28.70 -4.18
CA PRO A 519 11.72 -28.25 -4.33
C PRO A 519 11.69 -26.97 -5.18
N ILE A 520 11.99 -25.84 -4.57
CA ILE A 520 12.36 -24.64 -5.34
C ILE A 520 13.76 -24.94 -5.93
N VAL A 521 13.80 -25.62 -7.07
CA VAL A 521 15.04 -26.10 -7.71
C VAL A 521 15.80 -24.93 -8.34
N GLY A 522 17.10 -24.77 -8.02
CA GLY A 522 17.99 -23.80 -8.67
C GLY A 522 18.10 -22.42 -7.99
N ASN A 523 17.41 -22.24 -6.87
CA ASN A 523 17.28 -20.95 -6.20
C ASN A 523 18.24 -20.71 -5.02
N ALA A 524 18.96 -21.76 -4.61
CA ALA A 524 20.11 -21.64 -3.73
C ALA A 524 21.27 -21.03 -4.53
N LYS A 525 21.84 -19.93 -4.05
CA LYS A 525 22.90 -19.18 -4.72
C LYS A 525 24.08 -18.99 -3.80
N LYS A 526 25.30 -19.00 -4.36
CA LYS A 526 26.46 -18.49 -3.64
C LYS A 526 26.26 -16.99 -3.36
N PRO A 527 26.87 -16.44 -2.31
CA PRO A 527 26.83 -14.99 -2.06
C PRO A 527 27.17 -14.14 -3.29
N SER A 528 28.19 -14.54 -4.06
CA SER A 528 28.60 -13.84 -5.28
C SER A 528 27.55 -13.87 -6.39
N GLU A 529 26.76 -14.94 -6.49
CA GLU A 529 25.70 -15.06 -7.50
C GLU A 529 24.48 -14.24 -7.10
N LEU A 530 24.09 -14.29 -5.82
CA LEU A 530 22.90 -13.59 -5.32
C LEU A 530 23.04 -12.06 -5.44
N ARG A 531 24.26 -11.53 -5.26
CA ARG A 531 24.57 -10.10 -5.46
C ARG A 531 24.28 -9.59 -6.88
N ASN A 532 24.29 -10.49 -7.86
CA ASN A 532 24.05 -10.15 -9.28
C ASN A 532 22.61 -10.41 -9.74
N LEU A 533 21.66 -10.63 -8.82
CA LEU A 533 20.28 -10.98 -9.16
C LEU A 533 19.32 -9.80 -9.34
N ALA A 534 19.75 -8.55 -9.19
CA ALA A 534 18.86 -7.39 -9.31
C ALA A 534 18.00 -7.41 -10.59
N SER A 535 18.62 -7.62 -11.76
CA SER A 535 17.91 -7.70 -13.05
C SER A 535 17.00 -8.94 -13.18
N VAL A 536 17.31 -10.01 -12.46
CA VAL A 536 16.51 -11.24 -12.44
C VAL A 536 15.29 -11.08 -11.54
N LEU A 537 15.43 -10.38 -10.42
CA LEU A 537 14.35 -10.10 -9.46
C LEU A 537 13.31 -9.11 -10.01
N GLY A 538 13.70 -8.29 -11.01
CA GLY A 538 12.80 -7.39 -11.74
C GLY A 538 12.91 -5.93 -11.32
N ASP A 539 12.05 -5.08 -11.89
CA ASP A 539 12.16 -3.62 -11.84
C ASP A 539 12.01 -2.99 -10.43
N ALA A 540 11.49 -3.76 -9.46
CA ALA A 540 11.44 -3.33 -8.06
C ALA A 540 12.81 -3.36 -7.38
N TYR A 541 13.81 -4.02 -7.97
CA TYR A 541 15.15 -4.15 -7.43
C TYR A 541 16.20 -3.37 -8.23
N LYS A 542 17.20 -2.87 -7.52
CA LYS A 542 18.44 -2.30 -8.07
C LYS A 542 19.65 -2.90 -7.35
N GLU A 543 20.82 -2.74 -7.95
CA GLU A 543 22.08 -3.13 -7.31
C GLU A 543 22.37 -2.23 -6.10
N ASP A 544 22.86 -2.81 -5.00
CA ASP A 544 23.45 -2.08 -3.88
C ASP A 544 24.87 -1.63 -4.22
N LYS A 545 24.95 -0.59 -5.05
CA LYS A 545 26.21 -0.01 -5.51
C LYS A 545 27.02 0.47 -4.30
N ASN A 546 28.26 -0.01 -4.19
CA ASN A 546 29.18 0.19 -3.05
C ASN A 546 28.91 -0.66 -1.80
N SER A 547 27.94 -1.59 -1.83
CA SER A 547 27.66 -2.53 -0.72
C SER A 547 27.35 -1.88 0.63
N SER A 548 26.80 -0.66 0.62
CA SER A 548 26.62 0.15 1.82
C SER A 548 25.30 -0.09 2.55
N LEU A 549 24.26 -0.57 1.86
CA LEU A 549 22.90 -0.65 2.42
C LEU A 549 22.48 -2.07 2.78
N ASN A 550 22.85 -3.04 1.96
CA ASN A 550 22.42 -4.43 2.09
C ASN A 550 23.58 -5.38 1.80
N SER A 551 24.77 -4.98 2.24
CA SER A 551 26.01 -5.72 2.06
C SER A 551 26.25 -6.14 0.60
N GLY A 552 25.81 -5.37 -0.40
CA GLY A 552 25.99 -5.65 -1.83
C GLY A 552 24.95 -6.57 -2.46
N TYR A 553 23.96 -7.06 -1.70
CA TYR A 553 22.82 -7.80 -2.25
C TYR A 553 21.78 -6.84 -2.84
N PRO A 554 20.94 -7.27 -3.80
CA PRO A 554 19.96 -6.41 -4.47
C PRO A 554 19.05 -5.68 -3.46
N ILE A 555 18.88 -4.36 -3.63
CA ILE A 555 18.03 -3.53 -2.77
C ILE A 555 16.79 -3.09 -3.53
N LEU A 556 15.76 -2.68 -2.82
CA LEU A 556 14.55 -2.15 -3.45
C LEU A 556 14.83 -0.75 -4.01
N THR A 557 14.15 -0.39 -5.10
CA THR A 557 14.40 0.87 -5.81
C THR A 557 14.13 2.11 -4.96
N TRP A 558 13.16 2.04 -4.06
CA TRP A 558 12.80 3.10 -3.13
C TRP A 558 13.78 3.28 -1.95
N GLN A 559 14.66 2.31 -1.67
CA GLN A 559 15.67 2.44 -0.63
C GLN A 559 16.73 3.49 -1.01
N GLN A 560 17.16 4.29 -0.04
CA GLN A 560 18.12 5.38 -0.22
C GLN A 560 19.30 5.25 0.72
#